data_AF-A0A345QYI9-F1
#
_entry.id   AF-A0A345QYI9-F1
#
_cell.length_a   1.000
_cell.length_b   1.000
_cell.length_c   1.000
_cell.angle_alpha   90.00
_cell.angle_beta   90.00
_cell.angle_gamma   90.00
#
_symmetry.space_group_name_H-M   'P 1'
#
loop_
_entity.id
_entity.type
_entity.pdbx_description
1 polymer ?
#
loop_
_entity_poly.entity_id
_entity_poly.type
_entity_poly.pdbx_seq_one_letter_code
_entity_poly.pdbx_strand_id
1 'polypeptide(L)'
;MKNEELDKLLAVFLEKHPLLADHLFTDRGIHLMYLDSQITAHVHRHFTKQGIPILSVHDSYIIDHMKVAELRNVMAEASEAVMGLSLPTAIKLPDMPEYDDVTDEQLQEHIENRKGLRCVGYMDRVFTYQERTGRKISPVVPGDAQELHKLG
;
A
#
# COMPACT_ATOMS: atom_id res chain seq x y z
N MET A 1 -1.86 23.57 -24.87
CA MET A 1 -0.38 23.52 -24.89
C MET A 1 0.04 23.14 -26.30
N LYS A 2 0.84 23.97 -26.96
CA LYS A 2 1.39 23.67 -28.30
C LYS A 2 2.77 23.01 -28.14
N ASN A 3 3.22 22.24 -29.15
CA ASN A 3 4.50 21.52 -29.10
C ASN A 3 5.69 22.45 -28.79
N GLU A 4 5.71 23.67 -29.33
CA GLU A 4 6.76 24.66 -29.08
C GLU A 4 6.84 25.14 -27.61
N GLU A 5 5.70 25.13 -26.90
CA GLU A 5 5.66 25.47 -25.47
C GLU A 5 6.17 24.31 -24.62
N LEU A 6 5.89 23.08 -25.05
CA LEU A 6 6.39 21.85 -24.41
C LEU A 6 7.92 21.74 -24.55
N ASP A 7 8.45 22.01 -25.74
CA ASP A 7 9.89 21.92 -26.02
C ASP A 7 10.68 22.92 -25.15
N LYS A 8 10.16 24.15 -24.98
CA LYS A 8 10.74 25.14 -24.08
C LYS A 8 10.73 24.68 -22.63
N LEU A 9 9.62 24.08 -22.18
CA LEU A 9 9.51 23.57 -20.82
C LEU A 9 10.47 22.39 -20.58
N LEU A 10 10.58 21.48 -21.55
CA LEU A 10 11.50 20.35 -21.52
C LEU A 10 12.96 20.81 -21.51
N ALA A 11 13.33 21.78 -22.32
CA ALA A 11 14.68 22.33 -22.33
C ALA A 11 15.06 22.92 -20.95
N VAL A 12 14.19 23.75 -20.37
CA VAL A 12 14.41 24.31 -19.03
C VAL A 12 14.44 23.22 -17.95
N PHE A 13 13.63 22.18 -18.08
CA PHE A 13 13.63 21.04 -17.16
C PHE A 13 14.95 20.26 -17.22
N LEU A 14 15.46 19.98 -18.42
CA LEU A 14 16.73 19.29 -18.63
C LEU A 14 17.94 20.14 -18.22
N GLU A 15 17.89 21.46 -18.41
CA GLU A 15 18.93 22.37 -17.89
C GLU A 15 19.02 22.33 -16.36
N LYS A 16 17.88 22.22 -15.67
CA LYS A 16 17.84 22.10 -14.20
C LYS A 16 18.23 20.71 -13.70
N HIS A 17 18.00 19.67 -14.51
CA HIS A 17 18.24 18.28 -14.15
C HIS A 17 19.08 17.56 -15.21
N PRO A 18 20.36 17.95 -15.38
CA PRO A 18 21.20 17.43 -16.47
C PRO A 18 21.39 15.90 -16.39
N LEU A 19 21.34 15.32 -15.19
CA LEU A 19 21.41 13.87 -14.97
C LEU A 19 20.25 13.08 -15.61
N LEU A 20 19.12 13.75 -15.89
CA LEU A 20 17.95 13.12 -16.49
C LEU A 20 17.97 13.19 -18.02
N ALA A 21 18.84 14.00 -18.62
CA ALA A 21 18.87 14.20 -20.07
C ALA A 21 19.12 12.89 -20.84
N ASP A 22 20.03 12.04 -20.35
CA ASP A 22 20.36 10.77 -20.97
C ASP A 22 19.34 9.65 -20.63
N HIS A 23 18.38 9.93 -19.75
CA HIS A 23 17.38 8.97 -19.26
C HIS A 23 15.94 9.30 -19.70
N LEU A 24 15.67 10.55 -20.07
CA LEU A 24 14.41 10.92 -20.68
C LEU A 24 14.33 10.36 -22.10
N PHE A 25 13.15 9.88 -22.49
CA PHE A 25 12.86 9.31 -23.82
C PHE A 25 13.64 8.04 -24.20
N THR A 26 14.33 7.40 -23.24
CA THR A 26 15.07 6.14 -23.47
C THR A 26 14.33 4.90 -22.92
N ASP A 27 13.00 4.95 -22.87
CA ASP A 27 12.12 3.91 -22.29
C ASP A 27 12.44 3.53 -20.83
N ARG A 28 13.25 4.36 -20.14
CA ARG A 28 13.61 4.12 -18.73
C ARG A 28 12.39 4.07 -17.83
N GLY A 29 11.35 4.85 -18.14
CA GLY A 29 10.06 4.80 -17.44
C GLY A 29 9.38 3.44 -17.53
N ILE A 30 9.38 2.80 -18.70
CA ILE A 30 8.81 1.45 -18.91
C ILE A 30 9.59 0.44 -18.07
N HIS A 31 10.91 0.55 -18.04
CA HIS A 31 11.75 -0.31 -17.21
C HIS A 31 11.44 -0.15 -15.72
N LEU A 32 11.24 1.08 -15.24
CA LEU A 32 10.84 1.33 -13.84
C LEU A 32 9.46 0.72 -13.53
N MET A 33 8.50 0.86 -14.44
CA MET A 33 7.17 0.22 -14.29
C MET A 33 7.27 -1.32 -14.27
N TYR A 34 8.19 -1.90 -15.05
CA TYR A 34 8.44 -3.33 -15.00
C TYR A 34 8.98 -3.76 -13.64
N LEU A 35 9.97 -3.05 -13.08
CA LEU A 35 10.51 -3.35 -11.75
C LEU A 35 9.42 -3.22 -10.67
N ASP A 36 8.60 -2.17 -10.72
CA ASP A 36 7.46 -1.98 -9.81
C ASP A 36 6.46 -3.14 -9.88
N SER A 37 6.15 -3.63 -11.10
CA SER A 37 5.28 -4.78 -11.30
C SER A 37 5.86 -6.07 -10.69
N GLN A 38 7.18 -6.23 -10.72
CA GLN A 38 7.86 -7.38 -10.13
C GLN A 38 7.77 -7.32 -8.60
N ILE A 39 8.04 -6.18 -7.98
CA ILE A 39 7.87 -5.96 -6.53
C ILE A 39 6.43 -6.27 -6.13
N THR A 40 5.46 -5.72 -6.87
CA THR A 40 4.03 -5.95 -6.66
C THR A 40 3.69 -7.44 -6.73
N ALA A 41 4.21 -8.18 -7.71
CA ALA A 41 3.97 -9.62 -7.84
C ALA A 41 4.56 -10.42 -6.65
N HIS A 42 5.71 -10.00 -6.11
CA HIS A 42 6.28 -10.59 -4.90
C HIS A 42 5.38 -10.39 -3.69
N VAL A 43 4.94 -9.15 -3.46
CA VAL A 43 4.02 -8.78 -2.37
C VAL A 43 2.70 -9.57 -2.48
N HIS A 44 2.07 -9.57 -3.65
CA HIS A 44 0.83 -10.33 -3.89
C HIS A 44 0.99 -11.81 -3.61
N ARG A 45 2.10 -12.42 -4.05
CA ARG A 45 2.36 -13.84 -3.82
C ARG A 45 2.48 -14.17 -2.33
N HIS A 46 3.10 -13.32 -1.54
CA HIS A 46 3.23 -13.49 -0.09
C HIS A 46 1.86 -13.54 0.60
N PHE A 47 1.02 -12.53 0.37
CA PHE A 47 -0.29 -12.45 1.01
C PHE A 47 -1.31 -13.46 0.46
N THR A 48 -1.27 -13.73 -0.85
CA THR A 48 -2.16 -14.72 -1.48
C THR A 48 -1.90 -16.13 -0.95
N LYS A 49 -0.64 -16.50 -0.69
CA LYS A 49 -0.30 -17.80 -0.06
C LYS A 49 -0.89 -17.96 1.33
N GLN A 50 -1.04 -16.84 2.07
CA GLN A 50 -1.67 -16.82 3.39
C GLN A 50 -3.19 -16.69 3.32
N GLY A 51 -3.77 -16.52 2.12
CA GLY A 51 -5.19 -16.24 1.95
C GLY A 51 -5.61 -14.86 2.45
N ILE A 52 -4.65 -13.92 2.58
CA ILE A 52 -4.91 -12.54 2.98
C ILE A 52 -5.19 -11.72 1.72
N PRO A 53 -6.34 -11.04 1.63
CA PRO A 53 -6.63 -10.16 0.51
C PRO A 53 -5.76 -8.90 0.58
N ILE A 54 -5.16 -8.56 -0.55
CA ILE A 54 -4.41 -7.32 -0.75
C ILE A 54 -4.75 -6.76 -2.13
N LEU A 55 -4.93 -5.44 -2.21
CA LEU A 55 -5.22 -4.74 -3.46
C LEU A 55 -4.13 -3.71 -3.74
N SER A 56 -3.42 -3.86 -4.85
CA SER A 56 -2.42 -2.88 -5.30
C SER A 56 -3.07 -1.75 -6.10
N VAL A 57 -2.63 -0.52 -5.83
CA VAL A 57 -2.96 0.71 -6.54
C VAL A 57 -1.64 1.40 -6.88
N HIS A 58 -1.10 1.12 -8.07
CA HIS A 58 0.30 1.46 -8.41
C HIS A 58 1.28 0.91 -7.37
N ASP A 59 2.09 1.77 -6.76
CA ASP A 59 3.07 1.48 -5.71
C ASP A 59 2.45 1.37 -4.30
N SER A 60 1.16 1.67 -4.18
CA SER A 60 0.42 1.67 -2.93
C SER A 60 -0.43 0.40 -2.78
N TYR A 61 -0.73 0.02 -1.53
CA TYR A 61 -1.49 -1.19 -1.24
C TYR A 61 -2.59 -0.93 -0.22
N ILE A 62 -3.76 -1.48 -0.50
CA ILE A 62 -4.90 -1.52 0.40
C ILE A 62 -4.94 -2.91 1.03
N ILE A 63 -4.76 -2.97 2.35
CA ILE A 63 -4.74 -4.20 3.15
C ILE A 63 -5.39 -3.92 4.52
N ASP A 64 -5.73 -4.98 5.26
CA ASP A 64 -6.10 -4.88 6.68
C ASP A 64 -5.00 -4.13 7.46
N HIS A 65 -5.38 -3.13 8.26
CA HIS A 65 -4.41 -2.33 9.04
C HIS A 65 -3.59 -3.19 10.01
N MET A 66 -4.14 -4.31 10.48
CA MET A 66 -3.42 -5.28 11.32
C MET A 66 -2.23 -5.93 10.61
N LYS A 67 -2.16 -5.83 9.28
CA LYS A 67 -1.14 -6.42 8.41
C LYS A 67 -0.18 -5.40 7.82
N VAL A 68 -0.30 -4.12 8.17
CA VAL A 68 0.55 -3.05 7.64
C VAL A 68 2.02 -3.24 8.03
N ALA A 69 2.30 -3.66 9.25
CA ALA A 69 3.68 -3.96 9.68
C ALA A 69 4.30 -5.10 8.85
N GLU A 70 3.52 -6.17 8.61
CA GLU A 70 3.94 -7.29 7.76
C GLU A 70 4.15 -6.83 6.30
N LEU A 71 3.24 -6.00 5.78
CA LEU A 71 3.34 -5.45 4.42
C LEU A 71 4.65 -4.65 4.23
N ARG A 72 5.04 -3.82 5.20
CA ARG A 72 6.30 -3.05 5.11
C ARG A 72 7.51 -3.95 4.98
N ASN A 73 7.59 -4.99 5.81
CA ASN A 73 8.70 -5.95 5.75
C ASN A 73 8.72 -6.66 4.39
N VAL A 74 7.56 -7.08 3.89
CA VAL A 74 7.45 -7.76 2.60
C VAL A 74 7.80 -6.83 1.44
N MET A 75 7.43 -5.54 1.50
CA MET A 75 7.82 -4.54 0.50
C MET A 75 9.33 -4.26 0.52
N ALA A 76 9.93 -4.17 1.70
CA ALA A 76 11.37 -4.03 1.86
C ALA A 76 12.11 -5.24 1.27
N GLU A 77 11.69 -6.46 1.62
CA GLU A 77 12.25 -7.71 1.08
C GLU A 77 12.06 -7.83 -0.44
N ALA A 78 10.87 -7.46 -0.96
CA ALA A 78 10.57 -7.53 -2.38
C ALA A 78 11.40 -6.52 -3.19
N SER A 79 11.55 -5.29 -2.69
CA SER A 79 12.37 -4.27 -3.35
C SER A 79 13.85 -4.63 -3.32
N GLU A 80 14.37 -5.13 -2.21
CA GLU A 80 15.73 -5.67 -2.12
C GLU A 80 15.95 -6.82 -3.12
N ALA A 81 14.99 -7.74 -3.24
CA ALA A 81 15.11 -8.87 -4.17
C ALA A 81 15.10 -8.46 -5.66
N VAL A 82 14.36 -7.40 -6.01
CA VAL A 82 14.19 -6.94 -7.41
C VAL A 82 15.28 -5.94 -7.82
N MET A 83 15.67 -5.04 -6.91
CA MET A 83 16.54 -3.91 -7.20
C MET A 83 17.92 -3.99 -6.53
N GLY A 84 18.13 -4.94 -5.61
CA GLY A 84 19.34 -5.03 -4.79
C GLY A 84 19.45 -3.93 -3.74
N LEU A 85 18.34 -3.26 -3.44
CA LEU A 85 18.24 -2.25 -2.39
C LEU A 85 16.80 -2.18 -1.87
N SER A 86 16.67 -2.12 -0.54
CA SER A 86 15.39 -1.91 0.13
C SER A 86 14.92 -0.47 -0.09
N LEU A 87 13.73 -0.32 -0.69
CA LEU A 87 13.10 0.97 -0.88
C LEU A 87 12.40 1.44 0.41
N PRO A 88 12.42 2.74 0.73
CA PRO A 88 11.67 3.30 1.83
C PRO A 88 10.16 3.22 1.55
N THR A 89 9.38 2.84 2.57
CA THR A 89 7.91 2.75 2.48
C THR A 89 7.25 3.80 3.35
N ALA A 90 6.32 4.58 2.79
CA ALA A 90 5.45 5.47 3.55
C ALA A 90 4.12 4.78 3.88
N ILE A 91 3.56 5.09 5.06
CA ILE A 91 2.23 4.60 5.47
C ILE A 91 1.29 5.80 5.53
N LYS A 92 0.10 5.65 4.96
CA LYS A 92 -1.01 6.58 5.18
C LYS A 92 -2.00 5.94 6.15
N LEU A 93 -2.09 6.49 7.35
CA LEU A 93 -3.14 6.11 8.30
C LEU A 93 -4.37 6.99 8.05
N PRO A 94 -5.61 6.45 8.10
CA PRO A 94 -6.82 7.22 7.80
C PRO A 94 -7.04 8.47 8.66
N ASP A 95 -6.46 8.49 9.86
CA ASP A 95 -6.59 9.60 10.82
C ASP A 95 -5.37 10.54 10.84
N MET A 96 -4.36 10.27 10.00
CA MET A 96 -3.14 11.09 9.95
C MET A 96 -3.07 11.91 8.66
N PRO A 97 -2.44 13.10 8.70
CA PRO A 97 -2.13 13.88 7.51
C PRO A 97 -1.32 13.06 6.49
N GLU A 98 -1.59 13.27 5.21
CA GLU A 98 -1.00 12.52 4.10
C GLU A 98 0.53 12.61 3.99
N TYR A 99 1.13 13.59 4.67
CA TYR A 99 2.55 13.95 4.58
C TYR A 99 3.36 13.62 5.83
N ASP A 100 2.76 13.04 6.87
CA ASP A 100 3.48 12.71 8.10
C ASP A 100 4.09 11.31 8.01
N ASP A 101 5.39 11.22 8.26
CA ASP A 101 6.08 9.93 8.43
C ASP A 101 5.55 9.25 9.70
N VAL A 102 4.97 8.07 9.55
CA VAL A 102 4.41 7.29 10.65
C VAL A 102 5.50 6.41 11.27
N THR A 103 5.80 6.62 12.56
CA THR A 103 6.72 5.75 13.30
C THR A 103 6.09 4.39 13.58
N ASP A 104 6.92 3.38 13.85
CA ASP A 104 6.46 2.05 14.24
C ASP A 104 5.60 2.08 15.52
N GLU A 105 5.92 2.97 16.45
CA GLU A 105 5.15 3.20 17.68
C GLU A 105 3.76 3.76 17.38
N GLN A 106 3.67 4.79 16.52
CA GLN A 106 2.39 5.38 16.11
C GLN A 106 1.52 4.39 15.33
N LEU A 107 2.15 3.57 14.48
CA LEU A 107 1.46 2.49 13.78
C LEU A 107 0.88 1.47 14.77
N GLN A 108 1.69 1.05 15.74
CA GLN A 108 1.28 0.09 16.75
C GLN A 108 0.12 0.64 17.59
N GLU A 109 0.22 1.89 18.05
CA GLU A 109 -0.84 2.58 18.78
C GLU A 109 -2.12 2.67 17.94
N HIS A 110 -2.02 3.01 16.65
CA HIS A 110 -3.16 3.06 15.75
C HIS A 110 -3.83 1.69 15.57
N ILE A 111 -3.04 0.63 15.42
CA ILE A 111 -3.51 -0.76 15.33
C ILE A 111 -4.22 -1.17 16.63
N GLU A 112 -3.65 -0.83 17.78
CA GLU A 112 -4.21 -1.16 19.09
C GLU A 112 -5.51 -0.40 19.38
N ASN A 113 -5.54 0.90 19.10
CA ASN A 113 -6.74 1.73 19.29
C ASN A 113 -7.91 1.33 18.38
N ARG A 114 -7.63 0.73 17.22
CA ARG A 114 -8.64 0.23 16.27
C ARG A 114 -8.85 -1.27 16.32
N LYS A 115 -8.20 -1.95 17.28
CA LYS A 115 -8.39 -3.37 17.53
C LYS A 115 -9.83 -3.58 17.98
N GLY A 116 -10.58 -4.29 17.16
CA GLY A 116 -11.97 -4.59 17.39
C GLY A 116 -12.98 -3.55 16.86
N LEU A 117 -12.62 -2.27 16.61
CA LEU A 117 -13.58 -1.33 16.03
C LEU A 117 -14.00 -1.76 14.61
N ARG A 118 -15.13 -2.43 14.49
CA ARG A 118 -15.72 -2.88 13.22
C ARG A 118 -17.23 -2.70 13.29
N CYS A 119 -17.82 -2.27 12.18
CA CYS A 119 -19.26 -2.17 12.09
C CYS A 119 -19.91 -3.56 11.99
N VAL A 120 -21.09 -3.71 12.59
CA VAL A 120 -21.86 -4.97 12.61
C VAL A 120 -22.00 -5.57 11.21
N GLY A 121 -22.37 -4.76 10.22
CA GLY A 121 -22.55 -5.26 8.85
C GLY A 121 -21.25 -5.76 8.18
N TYR A 122 -20.07 -5.22 8.54
CA TYR A 122 -18.80 -5.80 8.09
C TYR A 122 -18.55 -7.14 8.76
N MET A 123 -18.79 -7.22 10.07
CA MET A 123 -18.61 -8.42 10.87
C MET A 123 -19.49 -9.57 10.38
N ASP A 124 -20.77 -9.31 10.13
CA ASP A 124 -21.71 -10.30 9.60
C ASP A 124 -21.22 -10.90 8.28
N ARG A 125 -20.75 -10.05 7.35
CA ARG A 125 -20.19 -10.50 6.07
C ARG A 125 -18.93 -11.32 6.25
N VAL A 126 -18.05 -10.91 7.17
CA VAL A 126 -16.83 -11.64 7.49
C VAL A 126 -17.16 -13.01 8.06
N PHE A 127 -18.01 -13.10 9.10
CA PHE A 127 -18.37 -14.40 9.69
C PHE A 127 -19.12 -15.29 8.72
N THR A 128 -20.07 -14.76 7.96
CA THR A 128 -20.77 -15.52 6.90
C THR A 128 -19.77 -16.09 5.89
N TYR A 129 -18.74 -15.32 5.50
CA TYR A 129 -17.69 -15.80 4.62
C TYR A 129 -16.84 -16.89 5.29
N GLN A 130 -16.44 -16.70 6.55
CA GLN A 130 -15.64 -17.66 7.30
C GLN A 130 -16.37 -18.98 7.51
N GLU A 131 -17.66 -18.94 7.86
CA GLU A 131 -18.53 -20.12 7.97
C GLU A 131 -18.67 -20.85 6.64
N ARG A 132 -18.90 -20.10 5.55
CA ARG A 132 -19.05 -20.67 4.20
C ARG A 132 -17.77 -21.34 3.68
N THR A 133 -16.61 -20.78 4.02
CA THR A 133 -15.32 -21.22 3.44
C THR A 133 -14.45 -22.04 4.39
N GLY A 134 -14.76 -22.07 5.68
CA GLY A 134 -13.92 -22.63 6.74
C GLY A 134 -12.60 -21.88 6.95
N ARG A 135 -12.39 -20.74 6.26
CA ARG A 135 -11.13 -19.97 6.32
C ARG A 135 -11.24 -18.83 7.33
N LYS A 136 -10.33 -18.78 8.30
CA LYS A 136 -10.21 -17.65 9.23
C LYS A 136 -9.41 -16.51 8.59
N ILE A 137 -10.12 -15.52 8.04
CA ILE A 137 -9.51 -14.38 7.32
C ILE A 137 -9.18 -13.17 8.19
N SER A 138 -9.69 -13.12 9.43
CA SER A 138 -9.50 -11.97 10.31
C SER A 138 -9.38 -12.46 11.76
N PRO A 139 -8.51 -11.85 12.59
CA PRO A 139 -8.37 -12.21 14.00
C PRO A 139 -9.58 -11.77 14.85
N VAL A 140 -10.54 -11.05 14.25
CA VAL A 140 -11.67 -10.42 14.92
C VAL A 140 -12.67 -11.46 15.42
N VAL A 141 -13.19 -11.27 16.64
CA VAL A 141 -14.19 -12.13 17.28
C VAL A 141 -15.56 -11.46 17.29
N PRO A 142 -16.68 -12.21 17.39
CA PRO A 142 -18.03 -11.61 17.34
C PRO A 142 -18.27 -10.50 18.38
N GLY A 143 -17.58 -10.54 19.53
CA GLY A 143 -17.64 -9.52 20.58
C GLY A 143 -16.94 -8.20 20.26
N ASP A 144 -16.19 -8.13 19.16
CA ASP A 144 -15.54 -6.90 18.70
C ASP A 144 -16.52 -5.99 17.95
N ALA A 145 -17.66 -6.52 17.47
CA ALA A 145 -18.63 -5.73 16.73
C ALA A 145 -19.22 -4.60 17.60
N GLN A 146 -19.10 -3.36 17.15
CA GLN A 146 -19.81 -2.23 17.73
C GLN A 146 -20.95 -1.81 16.80
N GLU A 147 -22.14 -1.57 17.37
CA GLU A 147 -23.13 -0.76 16.68
C GLU A 147 -22.55 0.64 16.55
N LEU A 148 -22.16 1.01 15.32
CA LEU A 148 -22.02 2.42 14.97
C LEU A 148 -23.42 3.03 15.02
N HIS A 149 -23.89 3.32 16.24
CA HIS A 149 -25.10 4.06 16.47
C HIS A 149 -24.93 5.42 15.78
N LYS A 150 -25.69 5.60 14.70
CA LYS A 150 -26.08 6.86 14.05
C LYS A 150 -25.38 8.09 14.64
N LEU A 151 -24.25 8.48 14.07
CA LEU A 151 -23.90 9.90 14.03
C LEU A 151 -24.87 10.51 13.01
N GLY A 152 -25.90 11.17 13.55
CA GLY A 152 -26.89 11.92 12.78
C GLY A 152 -26.31 13.15 12.12
#